data_AF-A0AAN4KLZ5-F1
#
_entry.id   AF-A0AAN4KLZ5-F1
#
_cell.length_a   1.000
_cell.length_b   1.000
_cell.length_c   1.000
_cell.angle_alpha   90.00
_cell.angle_beta   90.00
_cell.angle_gamma   90.00
#
_symmetry.space_group_name_H-M   'P 1'
#
loop_
_entity.id
_entity.type
_entity.pdbx_description
1 polymer ?
#
loop_
_entity_poly.entity_id
_entity_poly.type
_entity_poly.pdbx_seq_one_letter_code
_entity_poly.pdbx_strand_id
1 'polypeptide(L)' 'MKVKAKQDFKDDYMTQNFVAGEQTKAYDFLYGVEIKSQEELNIMKNALRDFPNDFMTAKFVYEEQIKAMNKQ' A
#
# COMPACT_ATOMS: atom_id res chain seq x y z
N MET A 1 8.54 7.38 -4.05
CA MET A 1 8.80 5.97 -4.42
C MET A 1 10.00 5.76 -5.34
N LYS A 2 10.02 6.30 -6.58
CA LYS A 2 11.18 6.10 -7.51
C LYS A 2 12.54 6.53 -6.94
N VAL A 3 12.57 7.52 -6.03
CA VAL A 3 13.82 8.05 -5.47
C VAL A 3 14.44 7.13 -4.41
N LYS A 4 13.63 6.44 -3.58
CA LYS A 4 14.12 5.52 -2.53
C LYS A 4 14.63 4.20 -3.12
N ALA A 5 13.87 3.59 -4.04
CA ALA A 5 14.27 2.33 -4.69
C ALA A 5 15.59 2.44 -5.47
N LYS A 6 15.86 3.62 -6.06
CA LYS A 6 17.14 3.91 -6.74
C LYS A 6 18.34 3.99 -5.80
N GLN A 7 18.11 4.23 -4.51
CA GLN A 7 19.17 4.47 -3.53
C GLN A 7 19.58 3.17 -2.82
N ASP A 8 18.61 2.27 -2.56
CA ASP A 8 18.86 0.99 -1.88
C ASP A 8 19.37 -0.10 -2.83
N PHE A 9 19.07 -0.02 -4.14
CA PHE A 9 19.41 -1.04 -5.14
C PHE A 9 20.02 -0.44 -6.41
N LYS A 10 20.96 0.49 -6.24
CA LYS A 10 21.44 1.40 -7.30
C LYS A 10 21.78 0.74 -8.64
N ASP A 11 22.25 -0.51 -8.63
CA ASP A 11 22.69 -1.25 -9.83
C ASP A 11 21.80 -2.44 -10.20
N ASP A 12 20.73 -2.72 -9.44
CA ASP A 12 19.77 -3.80 -9.73
C ASP A 12 18.46 -3.23 -10.28
N TYR A 13 18.50 -2.90 -11.57
CA TYR A 13 17.36 -2.36 -12.31
C TYR A 13 16.17 -3.34 -12.38
N MET A 14 16.41 -4.65 -12.29
CA MET A 14 15.33 -5.64 -12.26
C MET A 14 14.54 -5.55 -10.97
N THR A 15 15.23 -5.47 -9.83
CA THR A 15 14.61 -5.27 -8.51
C THR A 15 13.91 -3.92 -8.41
N GLN A 16 14.50 -2.84 -8.95
CA GLN A 16 13.84 -1.52 -8.97
C GLN A 16 12.53 -1.53 -9.77
N ASN A 17 12.52 -2.16 -10.94
CA ASN A 17 11.32 -2.28 -11.77
C ASN A 17 10.25 -3.14 -11.09
N PHE A 18 10.65 -4.24 -10.44
CA PHE A 18 9.74 -5.09 -9.67
C PHE A 18 9.08 -4.29 -8.52
N VAL A 19 9.88 -3.62 -7.68
CA VAL A 19 9.36 -2.83 -6.56
C VAL A 19 8.46 -1.70 -7.03
N ALA A 20 8.82 -1.00 -8.12
CA ALA A 20 7.97 0.03 -8.70
C ALA A 20 6.64 -0.54 -9.22
N GLY A 21 6.67 -1.73 -9.83
CA GLY A 21 5.48 -2.44 -10.29
C GLY A 21 4.55 -2.81 -9.13
N GLU A 22 5.10 -3.40 -8.06
CA GLU A 22 4.31 -3.80 -6.89
C GLU A 22 3.74 -2.60 -6.13
N GLN A 23 4.50 -1.51 -6.00
CA GLN A 23 3.99 -0.25 -5.43
C GLN A 23 2.85 0.35 -6.27
N THR A 24 2.91 0.23 -7.61
CA THR A 24 1.85 0.70 -8.51
C THR A 24 0.58 -0.14 -8.35
N LYS A 25 0.70 -1.48 -8.33
CA LYS A 25 -0.45 -2.36 -8.08
C LYS A 25 -1.10 -2.09 -6.72
N ALA A 26 -0.28 -1.84 -5.71
CA ALA A 26 -0.78 -1.54 -4.37
C ALA A 26 -1.51 -0.19 -4.33
N TYR A 27 -0.99 0.83 -5.04
CA TYR A 27 -1.68 2.10 -5.24
C TYR A 27 -3.03 1.90 -5.93
N ASP A 28 -3.06 1.20 -7.06
CA ASP A 28 -4.29 0.97 -7.84
C ASP A 28 -5.35 0.25 -7.00
N PHE A 29 -4.94 -0.71 -6.16
CA PHE A 29 -5.84 -1.36 -5.21
C PHE A 29 -6.40 -0.38 -4.17
N LEU A 30 -5.54 0.39 -3.47
CA LEU A 30 -5.95 1.28 -2.38
C LEU A 30 -6.89 2.40 -2.86
N TYR A 31 -6.69 2.89 -4.09
CA TYR A 31 -7.53 3.95 -4.67
C TYR A 31 -8.69 3.41 -5.52
N GLY A 32 -8.72 2.12 -5.83
CA GLY A 32 -9.78 1.47 -6.60
C GLY A 32 -10.76 0.64 -5.76
N VAL A 33 -10.44 0.37 -4.49
CA VAL A 33 -11.33 -0.40 -3.61
C VAL A 33 -12.59 0.38 -3.27
N GLU A 34 -13.74 -0.27 -3.38
CA GLU A 34 -15.02 0.28 -2.93
C GLU A 34 -15.08 0.26 -1.40
N ILE A 35 -15.24 1.44 -0.80
CA ILE A 35 -15.37 1.62 0.66
C ILE A 35 -16.84 1.52 1.06
N LYS A 36 -17.17 0.56 1.91
CA LYS A 36 -18.56 0.18 2.23
C LYS A 36 -19.06 0.73 3.56
N SER A 37 -18.17 1.22 4.41
CA SER A 37 -18.52 1.82 5.70
C SER A 37 -17.57 2.92 6.15
N GLN A 38 -17.98 3.65 7.19
CA GLN A 38 -17.15 4.68 7.81
C GLN A 38 -15.92 4.08 8.51
N GLU A 39 -16.07 2.87 9.07
CA GLU A 39 -14.99 2.10 9.68
C GLU A 39 -13.93 1.72 8.62
N GLU A 40 -14.35 1.20 7.46
CA GLU A 40 -13.44 0.89 6.35
C GLU A 40 -12.71 2.15 5.86
N LEU A 41 -13.42 3.27 5.75
CA LEU A 41 -12.82 4.56 5.38
C LEU A 41 -11.74 5.00 6.37
N ASN A 42 -12.00 4.80 7.67
CA ASN A 42 -11.05 5.15 8.73
C ASN A 42 -9.81 4.25 8.69
N ILE A 43 -9.98 2.95 8.45
CA ILE A 43 -8.87 2.00 8.27
C ILE A 43 -8.00 2.43 7.08
N MET A 44 -8.62 2.75 5.93
CA MET A 44 -7.91 3.23 4.74
C MET A 44 -7.12 4.51 5.03
N LYS A 45 -7.75 5.51 5.64
CA LYS A 45 -7.10 6.78 5.99
C LYS A 45 -5.93 6.58 6.93
N ASN A 46 -6.05 5.72 7.94
CA ASN A 46 -4.97 5.42 8.88
C ASN A 46 -3.79 4.75 8.16
N ALA A 47 -4.03 3.74 7.33
CA ALA A 47 -2.98 3.07 6.58
C ALA A 47 -2.22 4.03 5.66
N LEU A 48 -2.93 4.89 4.91
CA LEU A 48 -2.30 5.89 4.04
C LEU A 48 -1.57 6.99 4.81
N ARG A 49 -2.06 7.38 6.00
CA ARG A 49 -1.39 8.35 6.86
C ARG A 49 -0.10 7.80 7.45
N ASP A 50 -0.12 6.55 7.90
CA ASP A 50 1.03 5.92 8.56
C ASP A 50 2.11 5.51 7.54
N PHE A 51 1.70 5.20 6.29
CA PHE A 51 2.59 4.78 5.19
C PHE A 51 2.39 5.59 3.89
N PRO A 52 2.63 6.91 3.89
CA PRO A 52 2.23 7.81 2.79
C PRO A 52 2.98 7.60 1.47
N ASN A 53 4.11 6.88 1.51
CA ASN A 53 4.97 6.60 0.35
C ASN A 53 5.36 5.11 0.27
N ASP A 54 4.63 4.25 0.99
CA ASP A 54 4.81 2.80 0.96
C ASP A 54 3.45 2.12 0.81
N PHE A 55 2.93 2.14 -0.42
CA PHE A 55 1.60 1.64 -0.74
C PHE A 55 1.51 0.12 -0.56
N MET A 56 2.62 -0.61 -0.73
CA MET A 56 2.68 -2.04 -0.39
C MET A 56 2.39 -2.26 1.10
N THR A 57 3.06 -1.53 2.00
CA THR A 57 2.80 -1.64 3.44
C THR A 57 1.41 -1.10 3.82
N ALA A 58 0.99 0.03 3.23
CA ALA A 58 -0.36 0.57 3.45
C ALA A 58 -1.44 -0.45 3.06
N LYS A 59 -1.29 -1.11 1.90
CA LYS A 59 -2.20 -2.16 1.43
C LYS A 59 -2.24 -3.34 2.39
N PHE A 60 -1.08 -3.84 2.81
CA PHE A 60 -1.01 -4.94 3.76
C PHE A 60 -1.74 -4.63 5.08
N VAL A 61 -1.49 -3.44 5.64
CA VAL A 61 -2.15 -3.00 6.88
C VAL A 61 -3.65 -2.84 6.70
N TYR A 62 -4.09 -2.23 5.60
CA TYR A 62 -5.52 -2.12 5.27
C TYR A 62 -6.19 -3.51 5.22
N GLU A 63 -5.62 -4.45 4.47
CA GLU A 63 -6.19 -5.80 4.30
C GLU A 63 -6.29 -6.55 5.63
N GLU A 64 -5.26 -6.50 6.48
CA GLU A 64 -5.28 -7.17 7.77
C GLU A 64 -6.29 -6.55 8.75
N GLN A 65 -6.45 -5.22 8.74
CA GLN A 65 -7.45 -4.54 9.58
C GLN A 65 -8.89 -4.82 9.12
N ILE A 66 -9.15 -4.82 7.81
CA ILE A 66 -10.46 -5.23 7.25
C ILE A 66 -10.79 -6.67 7.64
N LYS A 67 -9.82 -7.58 7.54
CA LYS A 67 -9.97 -8.98 7.93
C LYS A 67 -10.23 -9.14 9.43
N ALA A 68 -9.60 -8.32 10.27
CA ALA A 68 -9.85 -8.33 11.71
C ALA A 68 -11.27 -7.81 12.03
N MET A 69 -11.70 -6.73 11.39
CA MET A 69 -13.04 -6.16 11.53
C MET A 69 -14.14 -7.16 11.14
N ASN A 70 -13.97 -7.87 10.01
CA ASN A 70 -14.95 -8.84 9.52
C ASN A 70 -15.01 -10.16 10.33
N LYS A 71 -14.09 -10.35 11.28
CA LYS A 71 -14.06 -11.53 12.17
C LYS A 71 -14.75 -11.27 13.52
N GLN A 72 -15.16 -10.04 13.79
CA GLN A 72 -15.97 -9.66 14.96
C GLN A 72 -17.45 -9.80 14.64
#